data_AF-A0A0S7XDY1-F1
#
_entry.id   AF-A0A0S7XDY1-F1
#
_cell.length_a   1.000
_cell.length_b   1.000
_cell.length_c   1.000
_cell.angle_alpha   90.00
_cell.angle_beta   90.00
_cell.angle_gamma   90.00
#
_symmetry.space_group_name_H-M   'P 1'
#
loop_
_entity.id
_entity.type
_entity.pdbx_description
1 polymer ?
#
loop_
_entity_poly.entity_id
_entity_poly.type
_entity_poly.pdbx_seq_one_letter_code
_entity_poly.pdbx_strand_id
1 'polypeptide(L)'
;MLKFSGLIKRYSSLLIFFIVYSVASTAYSSTTQSYLLTKVPFSLKKDELEKIYQYELDQGIKNSSIVSAFLLRSSRNFLNQGKIKKAIECGEYAQMLSPDYPPVYTHLGKVYWAQNRFLIFTILKGWLNSLRATVINYPFTAFLLTNFLLFFLISFLFTTTVFALISVCKYFKLLVHDLNHLLPLKLPSTSFVLWGICIFSLPFFFQFSIFLILFFWLMLLFIYHSKRGQHIVIIFAFFLLLSPFLITIIARLVVTPYSGVFYQLYQVSEEVWDKETEQRLINWTRNHPDDIDVLFSLGLIK
;
A
#
# COMPACT_ATOMS: atom_id res chain seq x y z
N MET A 1 -24.56 19.48 0.98
CA MET A 1 -24.65 18.01 0.78
C MET A 1 -24.39 17.55 -0.66
N LEU A 2 -24.80 18.28 -1.70
CA LEU A 2 -24.59 17.90 -3.13
C LEU A 2 -23.12 17.84 -3.60
N LYS A 3 -22.19 18.60 -2.99
CA LYS A 3 -20.74 18.50 -3.33
C LYS A 3 -20.10 17.17 -2.91
N PHE A 4 -20.64 16.49 -1.89
CA PHE A 4 -20.02 15.28 -1.33
C PHE A 4 -20.28 14.03 -2.18
N SER A 5 -21.44 13.92 -2.85
CA SER A 5 -21.76 12.77 -3.71
C SER A 5 -20.92 12.76 -4.99
N GLY A 6 -20.56 13.93 -5.52
CA GLY A 6 -19.67 14.07 -6.68
C GLY A 6 -18.24 13.60 -6.40
N LEU A 7 -17.70 13.88 -5.21
CA LEU A 7 -16.39 13.38 -4.79
C LEU A 7 -16.42 11.84 -4.66
N ILE A 8 -17.45 11.26 -4.05
CA ILE A 8 -17.56 9.81 -3.85
C ILE A 8 -17.62 9.04 -5.18
N LYS A 9 -18.42 9.52 -6.16
CA LYS A 9 -18.52 8.89 -7.48
C LYS A 9 -17.21 8.97 -8.28
N ARG A 10 -16.47 10.08 -8.14
CA ARG A 10 -15.16 10.24 -8.77
C ARG A 10 -14.13 9.30 -8.14
N TYR A 11 -14.13 9.16 -6.81
CA TYR A 11 -13.21 8.26 -6.11
C TYR A 11 -13.52 6.78 -6.30
N SER A 12 -14.78 6.36 -6.45
CA SER A 12 -15.10 4.93 -6.65
C SER A 12 -14.60 4.38 -7.99
N SER A 13 -14.70 5.16 -9.07
CA SER A 13 -14.13 4.77 -10.37
C SER A 13 -12.60 4.80 -10.36
N LEU A 14 -12.01 5.79 -9.67
CA LEU A 14 -10.56 5.89 -9.49
C LEU A 14 -10.02 4.71 -8.68
N LEU A 15 -10.75 4.23 -7.66
CA LEU A 15 -10.30 3.15 -6.79
C LEU A 15 -10.30 1.78 -7.51
N ILE A 16 -11.28 1.49 -8.36
CA ILE A 16 -11.27 0.27 -9.20
C ILE A 16 -10.13 0.35 -10.23
N PHE A 17 -9.97 1.51 -10.88
CA PHE A 17 -8.85 1.74 -11.79
C PHE A 17 -7.50 1.61 -11.05
N PHE A 18 -7.40 2.07 -9.80
CA PHE A 18 -6.19 1.98 -8.99
C PHE A 18 -5.86 0.57 -8.50
N ILE A 19 -6.86 -0.24 -8.13
CA ILE A 19 -6.63 -1.64 -7.75
C ILE A 19 -6.04 -2.40 -8.95
N VAL A 20 -6.58 -2.18 -10.14
CA VAL A 20 -6.05 -2.78 -11.38
C VAL A 20 -4.67 -2.22 -11.72
N TYR A 21 -4.45 -0.91 -11.55
CA TYR A 21 -3.17 -0.25 -11.86
C TYR A 21 -2.06 -0.55 -10.85
N SER A 22 -2.37 -0.72 -9.56
CA SER A 22 -1.41 -1.06 -8.50
C SER A 22 -0.91 -2.49 -8.66
N VAL A 23 -1.78 -3.43 -9.06
CA VAL A 23 -1.35 -4.80 -9.41
C VAL A 23 -0.51 -4.77 -10.69
N ALA A 24 -0.87 -3.95 -11.68
CA ALA A 24 -0.08 -3.82 -12.91
C ALA A 24 1.28 -3.11 -12.70
N SER A 25 1.39 -2.11 -11.81
CA SER A 25 2.63 -1.36 -11.57
C SER A 25 3.69 -2.19 -10.82
N THR A 26 3.26 -3.12 -9.94
CA THR A 26 4.17 -4.10 -9.30
C THR A 26 4.84 -5.03 -10.31
N ALA A 27 4.12 -5.38 -11.38
CA ALA A 27 4.71 -6.10 -12.50
C ALA A 27 5.63 -5.18 -13.31
N TYR A 28 5.28 -3.91 -13.51
CA TYR A 28 6.02 -3.03 -14.42
C TYR A 28 7.39 -2.57 -13.88
N SER A 29 7.51 -2.18 -12.60
CA SER A 29 8.79 -1.73 -12.04
C SER A 29 9.80 -2.86 -11.88
N SER A 30 9.34 -4.06 -11.49
CA SER A 30 10.18 -5.25 -11.37
C SER A 30 10.60 -5.81 -12.73
N THR A 31 9.75 -5.75 -13.76
CA THR A 31 10.03 -6.34 -15.08
C THR A 31 10.99 -5.48 -15.90
N THR A 32 10.89 -4.16 -15.84
CA THR A 32 11.72 -3.27 -16.66
C THR A 32 13.16 -3.17 -16.11
N GLN A 33 13.32 -3.05 -14.79
CA GLN A 33 14.63 -3.17 -14.15
C GLN A 33 15.23 -4.56 -14.38
N SER A 34 14.46 -5.64 -14.22
CA SER A 34 14.98 -7.00 -14.43
C SER A 34 15.36 -7.29 -15.90
N TYR A 35 14.69 -6.68 -16.88
CA TYR A 35 15.05 -6.82 -18.30
C TYR A 35 16.38 -6.12 -18.62
N LEU A 36 16.60 -4.89 -18.14
CA LEU A 36 17.88 -4.20 -18.32
C LEU A 36 19.01 -4.91 -17.56
N LEU A 37 18.70 -5.47 -16.39
CA LEU A 37 19.64 -6.24 -15.58
C LEU A 37 20.02 -7.59 -16.22
N THR A 38 19.23 -8.17 -17.14
CA THR A 38 19.45 -9.55 -17.64
C THR A 38 20.60 -9.75 -18.61
N LYS A 39 21.02 -8.71 -19.34
CA LYS A 39 21.94 -8.88 -20.47
C LYS A 39 23.42 -8.63 -20.18
N VAL A 40 23.80 -8.04 -19.05
CA VAL A 40 25.20 -7.64 -18.79
C VAL A 40 25.80 -8.45 -17.64
N PRO A 41 26.84 -9.29 -17.89
CA PRO A 41 27.59 -9.94 -16.82
C PRO A 41 28.43 -8.87 -16.11
N PHE A 42 28.04 -8.54 -14.88
CA PHE A 42 28.71 -7.52 -14.07
C PHE A 42 29.77 -8.17 -13.18
N SER A 43 31.05 -7.92 -13.49
CA SER A 43 32.19 -8.33 -12.66
C SER A 43 33.10 -7.12 -12.37
N LEU A 44 32.66 -6.24 -11.47
CA LEU A 44 33.56 -5.21 -10.94
C LEU A 44 34.61 -5.84 -10.03
N LYS A 45 35.85 -5.34 -10.12
CA LYS A 45 36.88 -5.64 -9.14
C LYS A 45 36.61 -4.89 -7.84
N LYS A 46 37.14 -5.40 -6.74
CA LYS A 46 37.02 -4.78 -5.41
C LYS A 46 37.46 -3.31 -5.42
N ASP A 47 38.58 -3.01 -6.07
CA ASP A 47 39.13 -1.66 -6.18
C ASP A 47 38.21 -0.70 -6.94
N GLU A 48 37.43 -1.22 -7.91
CA GLU A 48 36.47 -0.40 -8.65
C GLU A 48 35.23 -0.12 -7.80
N LEU A 49 34.76 -1.09 -7.01
CA LEU A 49 33.67 -0.89 -6.04
C LEU A 49 34.03 0.12 -4.97
N GLU A 50 35.27 0.10 -4.50
CA GLU A 50 35.76 1.06 -3.51
C GLU A 50 35.84 2.47 -4.09
N LYS A 51 36.25 2.62 -5.35
CA LYS A 51 36.18 3.91 -6.06
C LYS A 51 34.76 4.43 -6.21
N ILE A 52 33.81 3.55 -6.55
CA ILE A 52 32.38 3.93 -6.64
C ILE A 52 31.87 4.37 -5.27
N TYR A 53 32.20 3.63 -4.22
CA TYR A 53 31.80 3.98 -2.85
C TYR A 53 32.38 5.33 -2.40
N GLN A 54 33.65 5.61 -2.67
CA GLN A 54 34.25 6.91 -2.35
C GLN A 54 33.61 8.04 -3.16
N TYR A 55 33.35 7.81 -4.45
CA TYR A 55 32.62 8.76 -5.28
C TYR A 55 31.23 9.07 -4.71
N GLU A 56 30.48 8.06 -4.27
CA GLU A 56 29.17 8.26 -3.64
C GLU A 56 29.27 9.09 -2.35
N LEU A 57 30.29 8.84 -1.52
CA LEU A 57 30.55 9.65 -0.32
C LEU A 57 30.89 11.10 -0.67
N ASP A 58 31.74 11.33 -1.67
CA ASP A 58 32.16 12.66 -2.12
C ASP A 58 30.99 13.48 -2.68
N GLN A 59 30.02 12.81 -3.33
CA GLN A 59 28.81 13.42 -3.86
C GLN A 59 27.67 13.52 -2.83
N GLY A 60 27.85 12.97 -1.62
CA GLY A 60 26.80 12.92 -0.60
C GLY A 60 25.62 12.01 -0.95
N ILE A 61 25.83 11.05 -1.87
CA ILE A 61 24.82 10.08 -2.29
C ILE A 61 24.68 9.06 -1.17
N LYS A 62 23.48 8.98 -0.59
CA LYS A 62 23.24 8.09 0.55
C LYS A 62 23.00 6.64 0.13
N ASN A 63 22.35 6.43 -1.01
CA ASN A 63 21.98 5.10 -1.49
C ASN A 63 22.06 5.04 -3.02
N SER A 64 22.87 4.11 -3.54
CA SER A 64 22.87 3.73 -4.95
C SER A 64 22.11 2.43 -5.19
N SER A 65 20.77 2.52 -5.22
CA SER A 65 19.89 1.36 -5.35
C SER A 65 20.12 0.56 -6.63
N ILE A 66 20.56 1.21 -7.71
CA ILE A 66 20.92 0.57 -8.98
C ILE A 66 22.16 -0.32 -8.81
N VAL A 67 23.28 0.23 -8.33
CA VAL A 67 24.54 -0.53 -8.17
C VAL A 67 24.34 -1.67 -7.17
N SER A 68 23.63 -1.40 -6.08
CA SER A 68 23.24 -2.41 -5.12
C SER A 68 22.38 -3.51 -5.74
N ALA A 69 21.40 -3.20 -6.60
CA ALA A 69 20.60 -4.20 -7.29
C ALA A 69 21.46 -5.09 -8.22
N PHE A 70 22.43 -4.52 -8.93
CA PHE A 70 23.40 -5.27 -9.74
C PHE A 70 24.25 -6.21 -8.86
N LEU A 71 24.79 -5.71 -7.74
CA LEU A 71 25.57 -6.51 -6.81
C LEU A 71 24.77 -7.65 -6.17
N LEU A 72 23.51 -7.40 -5.78
CA LEU A 72 22.63 -8.43 -5.26
C LEU A 72 22.35 -9.52 -6.30
N ARG A 73 22.22 -9.15 -7.57
CA ARG A 73 22.08 -10.12 -8.66
C ARG A 73 23.35 -10.96 -8.82
N SER A 74 24.52 -10.34 -8.86
CA SER A 74 25.81 -11.06 -8.93
C SER A 74 25.98 -11.98 -7.72
N SER A 75 25.60 -11.52 -6.53
CA SER A 75 25.58 -12.31 -5.30
C SER A 75 24.66 -13.54 -5.42
N ARG A 76 23.43 -13.40 -5.96
CA ARG A 76 22.54 -14.54 -6.23
C ARG A 76 23.15 -15.54 -7.21
N ASN A 77 23.80 -15.06 -8.26
CA ASN A 77 24.48 -15.93 -9.22
C ASN A 77 25.62 -16.72 -8.56
N PHE A 78 26.43 -16.07 -7.71
CA PHE A 78 27.47 -16.76 -6.95
C PHE A 78 26.90 -17.76 -5.95
N LEU A 79 25.79 -17.43 -5.30
CA LEU A 79 25.08 -18.33 -4.39
C LEU A 79 24.60 -19.59 -5.12
N ASN A 80 24.00 -19.43 -6.30
CA ASN A 80 23.54 -20.55 -7.15
C ASN A 80 24.71 -21.42 -7.64
N GLN A 81 25.91 -20.84 -7.78
CA GLN A 81 27.14 -21.57 -8.11
C GLN A 81 27.83 -22.22 -6.88
N GLY A 82 27.26 -22.10 -5.68
CA GLY A 82 27.87 -22.57 -4.44
C GLY A 82 29.07 -21.74 -3.95
N LYS A 83 29.36 -20.60 -4.60
CA LYS A 83 30.47 -19.69 -4.24
C LYS A 83 30.03 -18.73 -3.13
N ILE A 84 29.73 -19.28 -1.95
CA ILE A 84 29.12 -18.56 -0.82
C ILE A 84 29.95 -17.33 -0.39
N LYS A 85 31.28 -17.45 -0.30
CA LYS A 85 32.15 -16.33 0.10
C LYS A 85 32.00 -15.11 -0.80
N LYS A 86 31.98 -15.32 -2.13
CA LYS A 86 31.77 -14.24 -3.11
C LYS A 86 30.36 -13.66 -3.04
N ALA A 87 29.37 -14.51 -2.75
CA ALA A 87 28.00 -14.03 -2.54
C ALA A 87 27.90 -13.10 -1.32
N ILE A 88 28.56 -13.45 -0.21
CA ILE A 88 28.63 -12.59 0.98
C ILE A 88 29.30 -11.27 0.64
N GLU A 89 30.49 -11.31 0.03
CA GLU A 89 31.24 -10.11 -0.36
C GLU A 89 30.41 -9.15 -1.20
N CYS A 90 29.76 -9.64 -2.27
CA CYS A 90 28.87 -8.79 -3.08
C CYS A 90 27.67 -8.24 -2.30
N GLY A 91 27.11 -9.02 -1.36
CA GLY A 91 26.00 -8.58 -0.53
C GLY A 91 26.41 -7.50 0.48
N GLU A 92 27.60 -7.62 1.07
CA GLU A 92 28.16 -6.64 2.01
C GLU A 92 28.50 -5.33 1.28
N TYR A 93 29.07 -5.39 0.07
CA TYR A 93 29.26 -4.20 -0.76
C TYR A 93 27.94 -3.52 -1.13
N ALA A 94 26.91 -4.28 -1.50
CA ALA A 94 25.58 -3.72 -1.73
C ALA A 94 25.00 -3.05 -0.48
N GLN A 95 25.33 -3.56 0.72
CA GLN A 95 24.90 -2.96 1.97
C GLN A 95 25.64 -1.65 2.26
N MET A 96 26.92 -1.59 1.93
CA MET A 96 27.74 -0.38 2.10
C MET A 96 27.28 0.74 1.16
N LEU A 97 27.01 0.42 -0.11
CA LEU A 97 26.55 1.38 -1.13
C LEU A 97 25.08 1.79 -0.95
N SER A 98 24.28 0.99 -0.25
CA SER A 98 22.87 1.32 0.00
C SER A 98 22.39 0.80 1.35
N PRO A 99 22.78 1.47 2.45
CA PRO A 99 22.39 1.06 3.80
C PRO A 99 20.87 1.05 4.02
N ASP A 100 20.11 1.88 3.31
CA ASP A 100 18.64 1.90 3.47
C ASP A 100 17.91 1.01 2.46
N TYR A 101 18.61 0.21 1.64
CA TYR A 101 17.98 -0.60 0.59
C TYR A 101 17.50 -1.97 1.11
N PRO A 102 16.19 -2.16 1.34
CA PRO A 102 15.69 -3.35 2.06
C PRO A 102 16.05 -4.71 1.41
N PRO A 103 16.05 -4.85 0.07
CA PRO A 103 16.44 -6.10 -0.59
C PRO A 103 17.82 -6.62 -0.18
N VAL A 104 18.75 -5.75 0.22
CA VAL A 104 20.10 -6.17 0.63
C VAL A 104 20.05 -7.05 1.87
N TYR A 105 19.33 -6.62 2.90
CA TYR A 105 19.24 -7.34 4.16
C TYR A 105 18.52 -8.70 4.01
N THR A 106 17.44 -8.74 3.23
CA THR A 106 16.74 -10.00 2.95
C THR A 106 17.63 -10.98 2.19
N HIS A 107 18.46 -10.46 1.28
CA HIS A 107 19.38 -11.27 0.48
C HIS A 107 20.56 -11.79 1.31
N LEU A 108 21.21 -10.92 2.10
CA LEU A 108 22.26 -11.33 3.04
C LEU A 108 21.76 -12.38 4.04
N GLY A 109 20.53 -12.25 4.54
CA GLY A 109 19.91 -13.29 5.37
C GLY A 109 19.84 -14.65 4.68
N LYS A 110 19.50 -14.70 3.39
CA LYS A 110 19.50 -15.94 2.58
C LYS A 110 20.91 -16.50 2.36
N VAL A 111 21.89 -15.62 2.11
CA VAL A 111 23.28 -16.01 1.91
C VAL A 111 23.88 -16.57 3.21
N TYR A 112 23.66 -15.93 4.35
CA TYR A 112 24.12 -16.43 5.66
C TYR A 112 23.41 -17.73 6.05
N TRP A 113 22.12 -17.88 5.73
CA TRP A 113 21.41 -19.15 5.92
C TRP A 113 22.04 -20.30 5.12
N ALA A 114 22.46 -20.04 3.88
CA ALA A 114 23.15 -21.01 3.04
C ALA A 114 24.58 -21.30 3.53
N GLN A 115 25.27 -20.32 4.13
CA GLN A 115 26.58 -20.51 4.75
C GLN A 115 26.48 -21.40 5.99
N ASN A 116 25.61 -21.07 6.93
CA ASN A 116 25.40 -21.81 8.16
C ASN A 116 24.03 -21.51 8.77
N ARG A 117 23.17 -22.53 8.84
CA ARG A 117 21.80 -22.43 9.40
C ARG A 117 21.78 -22.11 10.90
N PHE A 118 22.86 -22.34 11.62
CA PHE A 118 22.95 -22.05 13.06
C PHE A 118 23.23 -20.57 13.37
N LEU A 119 23.45 -19.72 12.36
CA LEU A 119 23.62 -18.27 12.52
C LEU A 119 22.28 -17.53 12.73
N ILE A 120 21.40 -18.11 13.55
CA ILE A 120 20.03 -17.62 13.77
C ILE A 120 20.03 -16.16 14.22
N PHE A 121 20.96 -15.78 15.11
CA PHE A 121 21.06 -14.40 15.60
C PHE A 121 21.42 -13.40 14.49
N THR A 122 22.37 -13.74 13.61
CA THR A 122 22.77 -12.89 12.48
C THR A 122 21.62 -12.75 11.47
N ILE A 123 20.91 -13.85 11.21
CA ILE A 123 19.75 -13.86 10.31
C ILE A 123 18.62 -13.00 10.89
N LEU A 124 18.32 -13.14 12.19
CA LEU A 124 17.29 -12.34 12.87
C LEU A 124 17.65 -10.85 12.87
N LYS A 125 18.91 -10.51 13.13
CA LYS A 125 19.40 -9.13 13.04
C LYS A 125 19.25 -8.57 11.62
N GLY A 126 19.56 -9.38 10.60
CA GLY A 126 19.33 -9.03 9.20
C GLY A 126 17.85 -8.75 8.91
N TRP A 127 16.94 -9.57 9.40
CA TRP A 127 15.50 -9.35 9.28
C TRP A 127 15.02 -8.08 9.99
N LEU A 128 15.48 -7.82 11.21
CA LEU A 128 15.17 -6.60 11.94
C LEU A 128 15.68 -5.35 11.21
N ASN A 129 16.90 -5.40 10.68
CA ASN A 129 17.45 -4.32 9.87
C ASN A 129 16.67 -4.14 8.57
N SER A 130 16.23 -5.23 7.93
CA SER A 130 15.37 -5.17 6.75
C SER A 130 14.03 -4.49 7.05
N LEU A 131 13.42 -4.78 8.20
CA LEU A 131 12.18 -4.13 8.64
C LEU A 131 12.42 -2.65 8.94
N ARG A 132 13.54 -2.32 9.59
CA ARG A 132 13.91 -0.92 9.83
C ARG A 132 14.13 -0.16 8.54
N ALA A 133 14.93 -0.70 7.61
CA ALA A 133 15.19 -0.09 6.30
C ALA A 133 13.90 0.06 5.49
N THR A 134 13.01 -0.94 5.58
CA THR A 134 11.68 -0.89 4.98
C THR A 134 10.88 0.31 5.49
N VAL A 135 10.84 0.52 6.81
CA VAL A 135 10.11 1.63 7.47
C VAL A 135 10.72 3.00 7.16
N ILE A 136 12.05 3.06 7.00
CA ILE A 136 12.77 4.30 6.65
C ILE A 136 12.55 4.67 5.18
N ASN A 137 12.52 3.68 4.28
CA ASN A 137 12.28 3.89 2.86
C ASN A 137 10.79 4.20 2.63
N TYR A 138 10.48 5.49 2.47
CA TYR A 138 9.11 5.98 2.34
C TYR A 138 8.32 5.30 1.20
N PRO A 139 8.83 5.21 -0.04
CA PRO A 139 8.11 4.53 -1.14
C PRO A 139 7.73 3.09 -0.79
N PHE A 140 8.66 2.35 -0.19
CA PHE A 140 8.43 0.95 0.17
C PHE A 140 7.44 0.82 1.33
N THR A 141 7.53 1.69 2.34
CA THR A 141 6.55 1.77 3.44
C THR A 141 5.17 2.12 2.94
N ALA A 142 5.06 3.15 2.10
CA ALA A 142 3.78 3.61 1.55
C ALA A 142 3.11 2.49 0.75
N PHE A 143 3.89 1.75 -0.05
CA PHE A 143 3.41 0.59 -0.78
C PHE A 143 2.91 -0.53 0.13
N LEU A 144 3.70 -0.96 1.12
CA LEU A 144 3.31 -2.03 2.04
C LEU A 144 2.07 -1.65 2.86
N LEU A 145 2.07 -0.43 3.43
CA LEU A 145 0.97 0.07 4.24
C LEU A 145 -0.31 0.20 3.41
N THR A 146 -0.21 0.68 2.17
CA THR A 146 -1.32 0.72 1.22
C THR A 146 -1.93 -0.66 1.01
N ASN A 147 -1.11 -1.66 0.67
CA ASN A 147 -1.60 -3.01 0.39
C ASN A 147 -2.23 -3.64 1.62
N PHE A 148 -1.61 -3.47 2.78
CA PHE A 148 -2.13 -3.97 4.05
C PHE A 148 -3.49 -3.33 4.38
N LEU A 149 -3.59 -2.00 4.31
CA LEU A 149 -4.83 -1.28 4.59
C LEU A 149 -5.93 -1.63 3.58
N LEU A 150 -5.59 -1.79 2.31
CA LEU A 150 -6.54 -2.18 1.26
C LEU A 150 -7.07 -3.60 1.49
N PHE A 151 -6.19 -4.57 1.74
CA PHE A 151 -6.60 -5.94 2.03
C PHE A 151 -7.49 -6.01 3.28
N PHE A 152 -7.10 -5.29 4.33
CA PHE A 152 -7.87 -5.18 5.56
C PHE A 152 -9.26 -4.58 5.31
N LEU A 153 -9.34 -3.48 4.55
CA LEU A 153 -10.61 -2.84 4.20
C LEU A 153 -11.52 -3.78 3.39
N ILE A 154 -10.98 -4.47 2.38
CA ILE A 154 -11.75 -5.41 1.54
C ILE A 154 -12.26 -6.59 2.37
N SER A 155 -11.38 -7.20 3.17
CA SER A 155 -11.73 -8.32 4.04
C SER A 155 -12.83 -7.92 5.02
N PHE A 156 -12.69 -6.76 5.65
CA PHE A 156 -13.70 -6.23 6.57
C PHE A 156 -15.04 -5.98 5.88
N LEU A 157 -15.04 -5.36 4.69
CA LEU A 157 -16.27 -5.11 3.93
C LEU A 157 -16.95 -6.40 3.52
N PHE A 158 -16.17 -7.40 3.12
CA PHE A 158 -16.70 -8.72 2.77
C PHE A 158 -17.38 -9.37 3.97
N THR A 159 -16.70 -9.43 5.13
CA THR A 159 -17.26 -9.97 6.36
C THR A 159 -18.52 -9.23 6.79
N THR A 160 -18.51 -7.89 6.73
CA THR A 160 -19.66 -7.06 7.09
C THR A 160 -20.83 -7.29 6.14
N THR A 161 -20.56 -7.45 4.85
CA THR A 161 -21.59 -7.73 3.84
C THR A 161 -22.25 -9.08 4.10
N VAL A 162 -21.46 -10.13 4.31
CA VAL A 162 -21.97 -11.48 4.63
C VAL A 162 -22.78 -11.45 5.92
N PHE A 163 -22.27 -10.80 6.97
CA PHE A 163 -22.97 -10.65 8.24
C PHE A 163 -24.30 -9.89 8.09
N ALA A 164 -24.31 -8.79 7.34
CA ALA A 164 -25.50 -8.02 7.06
C ALA A 164 -26.53 -8.86 6.30
N LEU A 165 -26.13 -9.58 5.26
CA LEU A 165 -27.02 -10.46 4.49
C LEU A 165 -27.64 -11.57 5.37
N ILE A 166 -26.83 -12.24 6.19
CA ILE A 166 -27.33 -13.25 7.14
C ILE A 166 -28.33 -12.60 8.12
N SER A 167 -28.03 -11.38 8.59
CA SER A 167 -28.91 -10.66 9.51
C SER A 167 -30.24 -10.30 8.84
N VAL A 168 -30.22 -9.82 7.59
CA VAL A 168 -31.45 -9.59 6.81
C VAL A 168 -32.25 -10.88 6.70
N CYS A 169 -31.67 -11.97 6.21
CA CYS A 169 -32.39 -13.23 6.05
C CYS A 169 -32.99 -13.75 7.37
N LYS A 170 -32.25 -13.63 8.47
CA LYS A 170 -32.68 -14.12 9.79
C LYS A 170 -33.76 -13.25 10.44
N TYR A 171 -33.61 -11.93 10.39
CA TYR A 171 -34.43 -10.99 11.16
C TYR A 171 -35.53 -10.31 10.33
N PHE A 172 -35.55 -10.50 9.01
CA PHE A 172 -36.58 -9.91 8.12
C PHE A 172 -38.00 -10.30 8.54
N LYS A 173 -38.24 -11.57 8.88
CA LYS A 173 -39.57 -12.04 9.30
C LYS A 173 -40.04 -11.36 10.60
N LEU A 174 -39.13 -11.13 11.54
CA LEU A 174 -39.42 -10.45 12.80
C LEU A 174 -39.76 -8.98 12.56
N LEU A 175 -39.01 -8.32 11.67
CA LEU A 175 -39.29 -6.94 11.27
C LEU A 175 -40.68 -6.81 10.61
N VAL A 176 -41.02 -7.69 9.68
CA VAL A 176 -42.34 -7.69 9.01
C VAL A 176 -43.48 -7.94 10.02
N HIS A 177 -43.25 -8.82 11.00
CA HIS A 177 -44.21 -9.08 12.07
C HIS A 177 -44.46 -7.82 12.93
N ASP A 178 -43.42 -7.11 13.31
CA ASP A 178 -43.55 -5.88 14.11
C ASP A 178 -44.19 -4.74 13.32
N LEU A 179 -43.87 -4.61 12.03
CA LEU A 179 -44.54 -3.65 11.15
C LEU A 179 -46.06 -3.88 11.07
N ASN A 180 -46.49 -5.14 11.07
CA ASN A 180 -47.91 -5.49 11.10
C ASN A 180 -48.59 -5.07 12.41
N HIS A 181 -47.88 -5.15 13.54
CA HIS A 181 -48.42 -4.69 14.83
C HIS A 181 -48.43 -3.18 14.99
N LEU A 182 -47.44 -2.48 14.43
CA LEU A 182 -47.33 -1.01 14.55
C LEU A 182 -48.35 -0.26 13.68
N LEU A 183 -48.79 -0.86 12.58
CA LEU A 183 -49.77 -0.26 11.68
C LEU A 183 -51.19 -0.73 12.05
N PRO A 184 -52.11 0.16 12.46
CA PRO A 184 -53.48 -0.22 12.86
C PRO A 184 -54.38 -0.67 11.70
N LEU A 185 -53.84 -0.82 10.49
CA LEU A 185 -54.58 -1.12 9.27
C LEU A 185 -54.73 -2.64 9.12
N LYS A 186 -55.96 -3.12 8.91
CA LYS A 186 -56.25 -4.53 8.56
C LYS A 186 -55.85 -4.80 7.10
N LEU A 187 -54.55 -4.85 6.83
CA LEU A 187 -54.00 -5.21 5.52
C LEU A 187 -53.68 -6.72 5.45
N PRO A 188 -53.69 -7.32 4.25
CA PRO A 188 -53.25 -8.71 4.08
C PRO A 188 -51.76 -8.84 4.42
N SER A 189 -51.36 -10.02 4.92
CA SER A 189 -49.98 -10.29 5.36
C SER A 189 -48.92 -10.07 4.27
N THR A 190 -49.29 -10.25 3.00
CA THR A 190 -48.42 -10.01 1.84
C THR A 190 -48.04 -8.54 1.67
N SER A 191 -48.91 -7.61 2.04
CA SER A 191 -48.61 -6.17 1.95
C SER A 191 -47.47 -5.77 2.89
N PHE A 192 -47.40 -6.35 4.09
CA PHE A 192 -46.32 -6.04 5.04
C PHE A 192 -44.95 -6.57 4.57
N VAL A 193 -44.93 -7.70 3.84
CA VAL A 193 -43.70 -8.21 3.21
C VAL A 193 -43.20 -7.22 2.16
N LEU A 194 -44.10 -6.69 1.31
CA LEU A 194 -43.75 -5.67 0.33
C LEU A 194 -43.21 -4.40 0.99
N TRP A 195 -43.85 -3.93 2.08
CA TRP A 195 -43.35 -2.81 2.86
C TRP A 195 -41.95 -3.07 3.43
N GLY A 196 -41.69 -4.27 3.96
CA GLY A 196 -40.36 -4.66 4.41
C GLY A 196 -39.32 -4.55 3.29
N ILE A 197 -39.63 -5.08 2.10
CA ILE A 197 -38.76 -4.99 0.93
C ILE A 197 -38.53 -3.52 0.51
N CYS A 198 -39.58 -2.71 0.53
CA CYS A 198 -39.48 -1.27 0.26
C CYS A 198 -38.55 -0.56 1.25
N ILE A 199 -38.60 -0.88 2.54
CA ILE A 199 -37.73 -0.29 3.56
C ILE A 199 -36.26 -0.69 3.34
N PHE A 200 -35.99 -1.97 3.06
CA PHE A 200 -34.62 -2.43 2.80
C PHE A 200 -34.03 -1.90 1.48
N SER A 201 -34.88 -1.61 0.48
CA SER A 201 -34.47 -1.06 -0.81
C SER A 201 -34.32 0.47 -0.79
N LEU A 202 -34.80 1.15 0.24
CA LEU A 202 -34.76 2.61 0.38
C LEU A 202 -33.36 3.22 0.13
N PRO A 203 -32.25 2.69 0.69
CA PRO A 203 -30.90 3.22 0.44
C PRO A 203 -30.49 3.24 -1.04
N PHE A 204 -30.99 2.30 -1.85
CA PHE A 204 -30.65 2.22 -3.27
C PHE A 204 -31.32 3.34 -4.07
N PHE A 205 -32.56 3.73 -3.71
CA PHE A 205 -33.26 4.84 -4.34
C PHE A 205 -32.54 6.19 -4.14
N PHE A 206 -31.89 6.36 -2.98
CA PHE A 206 -31.09 7.56 -2.68
C PHE A 206 -29.66 7.52 -3.22
N GLN A 207 -29.28 6.48 -3.97
CA GLN A 207 -27.92 6.29 -4.50
C GLN A 207 -26.85 6.34 -3.40
N PHE A 208 -27.14 5.81 -2.21
CA PHE A 208 -26.18 5.77 -1.12
C PHE A 208 -24.99 4.86 -1.46
N SER A 209 -23.83 5.17 -0.88
CA SER A 209 -22.64 4.34 -1.04
C SER A 209 -22.85 2.97 -0.39
N ILE A 210 -22.09 1.96 -0.84
CA ILE A 210 -22.15 0.60 -0.28
C ILE A 210 -21.99 0.60 1.25
N PHE A 211 -21.13 1.49 1.78
CA PHE A 211 -20.92 1.65 3.23
C PHE A 211 -22.18 2.10 3.97
N LEU A 212 -22.90 3.09 3.41
CA LEU A 212 -24.13 3.61 3.99
C LEU A 212 -25.29 2.62 3.86
N ILE A 213 -25.35 1.85 2.76
CA ILE A 213 -26.34 0.78 2.59
C ILE A 213 -26.16 -0.28 3.69
N LEU A 214 -24.93 -0.77 3.87
CA LEU A 214 -24.61 -1.76 4.92
C LEU A 214 -24.87 -1.20 6.32
N PHE A 215 -24.47 0.05 6.58
CA PHE A 215 -24.72 0.72 7.84
C PHE A 215 -26.22 0.82 8.13
N PHE A 216 -27.02 1.23 7.14
CA PHE A 216 -28.47 1.33 7.26
C PHE A 216 -29.10 -0.02 7.56
N TRP A 217 -28.74 -1.09 6.84
CA TRP A 217 -29.27 -2.44 7.09
C TRP A 217 -28.94 -2.92 8.51
N LEU A 218 -27.72 -2.71 8.98
CA LEU A 218 -27.29 -3.09 10.32
C LEU A 218 -28.02 -2.30 11.41
N MET A 219 -28.20 -0.98 11.22
CA MET A 219 -28.90 -0.13 12.19
C MET A 219 -30.41 -0.43 12.22
N LEU A 220 -31.03 -0.70 11.08
CA LEU A 220 -32.44 -1.08 11.00
C LEU A 220 -32.71 -2.37 11.77
N LEU A 221 -31.79 -3.34 11.68
CA LEU A 221 -31.92 -4.64 12.35
C LEU A 221 -31.38 -4.67 13.78
N PHE A 222 -30.74 -3.59 14.24
CA PHE A 222 -30.04 -3.52 15.52
C PHE A 222 -30.90 -3.97 16.72
N ILE A 223 -32.16 -3.56 16.74
CA ILE A 223 -33.12 -3.84 17.83
C ILE A 223 -33.40 -5.36 17.94
N TYR A 224 -33.31 -6.10 16.83
CA TYR A 224 -33.60 -7.54 16.76
C TYR A 224 -32.43 -8.43 17.15
N HIS A 225 -31.21 -7.89 17.22
CA HIS A 225 -30.05 -8.66 17.65
C HIS A 225 -30.06 -8.87 19.17
N SER A 226 -29.52 -10.02 19.60
CA SER A 226 -29.23 -10.24 21.04
C SER A 226 -28.22 -9.21 21.54
N LYS A 227 -28.13 -8.99 22.86
CA LYS A 227 -27.17 -8.04 23.46
C LYS A 227 -25.72 -8.25 22.96
N ARG A 228 -25.29 -9.50 22.81
CA ARG A 228 -23.97 -9.83 22.23
C ARG A 228 -23.88 -9.46 20.75
N GLY A 229 -24.92 -9.73 19.97
CA GLY A 229 -24.99 -9.34 18.56
C GLY A 229 -25.00 -7.83 18.35
N GLN A 230 -25.65 -7.08 19.25
CA GLN A 230 -25.67 -5.61 19.22
C GLN A 230 -24.26 -5.02 19.34
N HIS A 231 -23.40 -5.57 20.21
CA HIS A 231 -22.00 -5.13 20.27
C HIS A 231 -21.24 -5.35 18.96
N ILE A 232 -21.44 -6.51 18.30
CA ILE A 232 -20.84 -6.79 16.99
C ILE A 232 -21.33 -5.77 15.95
N VAL A 233 -22.63 -5.49 15.92
CA VAL A 233 -23.23 -4.48 15.03
C VAL A 233 -22.63 -3.11 15.27
N ILE A 234 -22.42 -2.69 16.53
CA ILE A 234 -21.79 -1.40 16.87
C ILE A 234 -20.36 -1.33 16.34
N ILE A 235 -19.56 -2.39 16.50
CA ILE A 235 -18.18 -2.44 15.97
C ILE A 235 -18.19 -2.30 14.45
N PHE A 236 -19.07 -3.03 13.76
CA PHE A 236 -19.21 -2.94 12.30
C PHE A 236 -19.71 -1.57 11.84
N ALA A 237 -20.71 -1.01 12.50
CA ALA A 237 -21.25 0.31 12.21
C ALA A 237 -20.19 1.41 12.39
N PHE A 238 -19.42 1.36 13.48
CA PHE A 238 -18.33 2.29 13.74
C PHE A 238 -17.24 2.22 12.66
N PHE A 239 -16.82 1.02 12.29
CA PHE A 239 -15.83 0.86 11.22
C PHE A 239 -16.36 1.34 9.87
N LEU A 240 -17.61 1.01 9.51
CA LEU A 240 -18.22 1.48 8.26
C LEU A 240 -18.24 3.01 8.20
N LEU A 241 -18.46 3.69 9.34
CA LEU A 241 -18.42 5.14 9.44
C LEU A 241 -16.99 5.71 9.28
N LEU A 242 -15.97 5.00 9.78
CA LEU A 242 -14.56 5.37 9.60
C LEU A 242 -13.98 5.03 8.22
N SER A 243 -14.63 4.13 7.47
CA SER A 243 -14.11 3.64 6.19
C SER A 243 -13.84 4.73 5.13
N PRO A 244 -14.61 5.83 5.01
CA PRO A 244 -14.29 6.89 4.05
C PRO A 244 -12.96 7.57 4.39
N PHE A 245 -12.67 7.74 5.69
CA PHE A 245 -11.40 8.28 6.16
C PHE A 245 -10.24 7.35 5.82
N LEU A 246 -10.39 6.03 6.05
CA LEU A 246 -9.40 5.03 5.64
C LEU A 246 -9.13 5.07 4.13
N ILE A 247 -10.18 5.20 3.30
CA ILE A 247 -10.02 5.35 1.85
C ILE A 247 -9.21 6.60 1.51
N THR A 248 -9.44 7.72 2.19
CA THR A 248 -8.63 8.95 1.93
C THR A 248 -7.17 8.77 2.33
N ILE A 249 -6.88 8.04 3.41
CA ILE A 249 -5.51 7.71 3.79
C ILE A 249 -4.85 6.84 2.72
N ILE A 250 -5.53 5.77 2.30
CA ILE A 250 -5.03 4.87 1.24
C ILE A 250 -4.78 5.67 -0.04
N ALA A 251 -5.74 6.50 -0.47
CA ALA A 251 -5.59 7.32 -1.66
C ALA A 251 -4.39 8.27 -1.59
N ARG A 252 -4.13 8.88 -0.41
CA ARG A 252 -2.94 9.71 -0.20
C ARG A 252 -1.66 8.89 -0.27
N LEU A 253 -1.57 7.78 0.47
CA LEU A 253 -0.39 6.90 0.45
C LEU A 253 -0.07 6.36 -0.95
N VAL A 254 -1.11 6.13 -1.75
CA VAL A 254 -1.01 5.68 -3.12
C VAL A 254 -0.53 6.79 -4.05
N VAL A 255 -1.04 8.01 -3.89
CA VAL A 255 -0.79 9.12 -4.82
C VAL A 255 0.52 9.85 -4.49
N THR A 256 0.88 10.01 -3.22
CA THR A 256 2.07 10.75 -2.79
C THR A 256 3.38 10.25 -3.42
N PRO A 257 3.63 8.92 -3.58
CA PRO A 257 4.82 8.43 -4.27
C PRO A 257 4.86 8.76 -5.77
N TYR A 258 3.75 9.13 -6.41
CA TYR A 258 3.70 9.38 -7.86
C TYR A 258 3.39 10.83 -8.23
N SER A 259 2.87 11.63 -7.29
CA SER A 259 2.46 13.00 -7.56
C SER A 259 3.23 13.99 -6.70
N GLY A 260 4.00 14.84 -7.37
CA GLY A 260 4.59 16.03 -6.77
C GLY A 260 6.11 16.01 -6.70
N VAL A 261 6.63 17.00 -6.00
CA VAL A 261 8.05 17.28 -5.86
C VAL A 261 8.76 16.27 -4.98
N PHE A 262 8.08 15.72 -3.98
CA PHE A 262 8.66 14.70 -3.10
C PHE A 262 9.24 13.50 -3.87
N TYR A 263 8.53 12.98 -4.88
CA TYR A 263 9.03 11.88 -5.69
C TYR A 263 10.25 12.28 -6.53
N GLN A 264 10.29 13.52 -7.02
CA GLN A 264 11.43 14.05 -7.78
C GLN A 264 12.65 14.23 -6.86
N LEU A 265 12.45 14.77 -5.66
CA LEU A 265 13.49 14.85 -4.63
C LEU A 265 14.04 13.46 -4.29
N TYR A 266 13.14 12.48 -4.14
CA TYR A 266 13.54 11.10 -3.90
C TYR A 266 14.35 10.52 -5.06
N GLN A 267 13.92 10.73 -6.32
CA GLN A 267 14.66 10.31 -7.50
C GLN A 267 16.05 10.95 -7.59
N VAL A 268 16.16 12.23 -7.28
CA VAL A 268 17.44 12.94 -7.22
C VAL A 268 18.34 12.34 -6.14
N SER A 269 17.80 12.02 -4.96
CA SER A 269 18.59 11.40 -3.89
C SER A 269 19.09 9.98 -4.19
N GLU A 270 18.52 9.32 -5.22
CA GLU A 270 18.80 7.93 -5.60
C GLU A 270 19.52 7.80 -6.95
N GLU A 271 19.98 8.90 -7.56
CA GLU A 271 20.60 8.87 -8.89
C GLU A 271 19.70 8.38 -10.04
N VAL A 272 18.39 8.47 -9.87
CA VAL A 272 17.40 8.06 -10.89
C VAL A 272 16.63 9.26 -11.41
N TRP A 273 17.34 10.31 -11.82
CA TRP A 273 16.72 11.51 -12.41
C TRP A 273 16.95 11.61 -13.91
N ASP A 274 15.96 12.19 -14.61
CA ASP A 274 16.05 12.54 -16.01
C ASP A 274 15.89 14.06 -16.20
N LYS A 275 15.98 14.52 -17.45
CA LYS A 275 15.77 15.94 -17.80
C LYS A 275 14.36 16.43 -17.42
N GLU A 276 13.37 15.54 -17.36
CA GLU A 276 12.02 15.89 -16.99
C GLU A 276 11.94 16.20 -15.49
N THR A 277 12.60 15.40 -14.65
CA THR A 277 12.73 15.63 -13.21
C THR A 277 13.42 16.96 -12.91
N GLU A 278 14.52 17.28 -13.60
CA GLU A 278 15.19 18.58 -13.46
C GLU A 278 14.25 19.74 -13.82
N GLN A 279 13.55 19.66 -14.97
CA GLN A 279 12.62 20.71 -15.40
C GLN A 279 11.46 20.91 -14.43
N ARG A 280 10.93 19.82 -13.85
CA ARG A 280 9.85 19.89 -12.87
C ARG A 280 10.31 20.53 -11.56
N LEU A 281 11.52 20.22 -11.08
CA LEU A 281 12.11 20.87 -9.92
C LEU A 281 12.35 22.37 -10.18
N ILE A 282 12.92 22.74 -11.33
CA ILE A 282 13.10 24.15 -11.73
C ILE A 282 11.75 24.89 -11.75
N ASN A 283 10.72 24.27 -12.34
CA ASN A 283 9.38 24.87 -12.38
C ASN A 283 8.76 25.02 -10.98
N TRP A 284 9.05 24.11 -10.06
CA TRP A 284 8.62 24.24 -8.67
C TRP A 284 9.32 25.38 -7.95
N THR A 285 10.64 25.52 -8.10
CA THR A 285 11.43 26.60 -7.49
C THR A 285 10.93 27.98 -7.93
N ARG A 286 10.42 28.12 -9.15
CA ARG A 286 9.80 29.38 -9.62
C ARG A 286 8.59 29.80 -8.78
N ASN A 287 7.84 28.83 -8.27
CA ASN A 287 6.66 29.08 -7.43
C ASN A 287 6.98 29.06 -5.93
N HIS A 288 8.07 28.39 -5.53
CA HIS A 288 8.52 28.23 -4.14
C HIS A 288 10.04 28.44 -4.06
N PRO A 289 10.52 29.69 -4.13
CA PRO A 289 11.96 29.97 -4.19
C PRO A 289 12.71 29.62 -2.91
N ASP A 290 12.01 29.55 -1.76
CA ASP A 290 12.61 29.28 -0.45
C ASP A 290 12.62 27.78 -0.07
N ASP A 291 12.22 26.89 -0.99
CA ASP A 291 12.20 25.45 -0.75
C ASP A 291 13.63 24.86 -0.80
N ILE A 292 14.26 24.80 0.37
CA ILE A 292 15.67 24.40 0.55
C ILE A 292 15.92 22.99 -0.01
N ASP A 293 14.98 22.06 0.16
CA ASP A 293 15.15 20.67 -0.29
C ASP A 293 15.24 20.62 -1.82
N VAL A 294 14.43 21.42 -2.52
CA VAL A 294 14.45 21.51 -3.98
C VAL A 294 15.71 22.19 -4.49
N LEU A 295 16.15 23.26 -3.84
CA LEU A 295 17.40 23.93 -4.20
C LEU A 295 18.61 23.01 -4.00
N PHE A 296 18.63 22.25 -2.90
CA PHE A 296 19.67 21.27 -2.63
C PHE A 296 19.67 20.16 -3.69
N SER A 297 18.51 19.60 -4.02
CA SER A 297 18.39 18.60 -5.09
C SER A 297 18.80 19.14 -6.46
N LEU A 298 18.45 20.38 -6.82
CA LEU A 298 18.93 21.00 -8.06
C LEU A 298 20.44 21.22 -8.06
N GLY A 299 21.04 21.42 -6.89
CA GLY A 299 22.49 21.46 -6.70
C GLY A 299 23.15 20.11 -7.00
N LEU A 300 22.55 19.00 -6.54
CA LEU A 300 23.06 17.64 -6.80
C LEU A 300 23.03 17.24 -8.29
N ILE A 301 22.14 17.85 -9.08
CA ILE A 301 22.04 17.56 -10.52
C ILE A 301 23.18 18.20 -11.34
N LYS A 302 23.85 19.24 -10.82
CA LYS A 302 24.81 20.08 -11.55
C LYS A 302 26.26 19.77 -11.20
#